data_AF-A0A0F3MFM7-F1
#
_entry.id   AF-A0A0F3MFM7-F1
#
_cell.length_a   1.000
_cell.length_b   1.000
_cell.length_c   1.000
_cell.angle_alpha   90.00
_cell.angle_beta   90.00
_cell.angle_gamma   90.00
#
_symmetry.space_group_name_H-M   'P 1'
#
loop_
_entity.id
_entity.type
_entity.pdbx_description
1 polymer ?
#
loop_
_entity_poly.entity_id
_entity_poly.type
_entity_poly.pdbx_seq_one_letter_code
_entity_poly.pdbx_strand_id
1 'polypeptide(L)'
;MRPKQPKILTNKCNLEEYLNHNAEVKTMLEKLPAVKKYISNILKSHRYSKTDFTFLFAKTGNTYTNIEYIKILIQHGTISASNISSLLHHHTIATVKILALLLPKLADSRVNS
;
A
#
# COMPACT_ATOMS: atom_id res chain seq x y z
N MET A 1 -1.74 44.40 -6.48
CA MET A 1 -1.77 43.05 -7.06
C MET A 1 -1.24 42.07 -6.02
N ARG A 2 -2.04 41.10 -5.53
CA ARG A 2 -1.54 40.06 -4.62
C ARG A 2 -0.72 39.05 -5.43
N PRO A 3 0.48 38.64 -5.00
CA PRO A 3 1.17 37.51 -5.63
C PRO A 3 0.31 36.26 -5.44
N LYS A 4 -0.04 35.59 -6.54
CA LYS A 4 -0.64 34.27 -6.50
C LYS A 4 0.37 33.34 -5.82
N GLN A 5 0.03 32.86 -4.63
CA GLN A 5 0.79 31.81 -3.96
C GLN A 5 1.02 30.67 -4.96
N PRO A 6 2.24 30.09 -5.03
CA PRO A 6 2.47 28.91 -5.84
C PRO A 6 1.47 27.86 -5.40
N LYS A 7 0.69 27.30 -6.33
CA LYS A 7 -0.09 26.09 -6.07
C LYS A 7 0.89 25.07 -5.52
N ILE A 8 0.78 24.75 -4.23
CA ILE A 8 1.47 23.60 -3.64
C ILE A 8 1.03 22.41 -4.48
N LEU A 9 1.93 21.89 -5.32
CA LEU A 9 1.70 20.65 -6.02
C LEU A 9 1.47 19.63 -4.91
N THR A 10 0.21 19.20 -4.73
CA THR A 10 -0.12 18.25 -3.68
C THR A 10 0.63 16.96 -4.01
N ASN A 11 1.74 16.68 -3.30
CA ASN A 11 2.60 15.50 -3.45
C ASN A 11 1.89 14.20 -3.01
N LYS A 12 0.56 14.20 -3.04
CA LYS A 12 -0.33 13.12 -2.65
C LYS A 12 -1.07 12.60 -3.88
N CYS A 13 -1.01 11.30 -4.08
CA CYS A 13 -1.69 10.58 -5.15
C CYS A 13 -2.50 9.41 -4.61
N ASN A 14 -3.45 8.90 -5.39
CA ASN A 14 -4.05 7.60 -5.15
C ASN A 14 -3.16 6.48 -5.75
N LEU A 15 -3.55 5.23 -5.53
CA LEU A 15 -2.78 4.07 -6.02
C LEU A 15 -2.67 4.07 -7.55
N GLU A 16 -3.75 4.35 -8.27
CA GLU A 16 -3.76 4.34 -9.75
C GLU A 16 -2.82 5.41 -10.33
N GLU A 17 -2.89 6.63 -9.82
CA GLU A 17 -1.99 7.72 -10.18
C GLU A 17 -0.52 7.37 -9.87
N TYR A 18 -0.24 6.71 -8.74
CA TYR A 18 1.11 6.23 -8.43
C TYR A 18 1.60 5.21 -9.48
N LEU A 19 0.76 4.23 -9.83
CA LEU A 19 1.10 3.18 -10.81
C LEU A 19 1.31 3.75 -12.21
N ASN A 20 0.58 4.79 -12.59
CA ASN A 20 0.79 5.47 -13.88
C ASN A 20 2.16 6.14 -13.99
N HIS A 21 2.80 6.46 -12.87
CA HIS A 21 4.16 7.03 -12.84
C HIS A 21 5.24 6.00 -12.47
N ASN A 22 4.88 4.73 -12.23
CA ASN A 22 5.81 3.67 -11.85
C ASN A 22 5.49 2.36 -12.59
N ALA A 23 6.03 2.24 -13.81
CA ALA A 23 5.79 1.12 -14.71
C ALA A 23 6.25 -0.23 -14.15
N GLU A 24 7.34 -0.25 -13.36
CA GLU A 24 7.84 -1.49 -12.75
C GLU A 24 6.82 -2.06 -11.75
N VAL A 25 6.38 -1.25 -10.79
CA VAL A 25 5.39 -1.67 -9.78
C VAL A 25 4.05 -2.00 -10.45
N LYS A 26 3.65 -1.22 -11.47
CA LYS A 26 2.44 -1.49 -12.26
C LYS A 26 2.50 -2.88 -12.90
N THR A 27 3.58 -3.19 -13.61
CA THR A 27 3.79 -4.49 -14.27
C THR A 27 3.81 -5.64 -13.24
N MET A 28 4.44 -5.43 -12.09
CA MET A 28 4.48 -6.42 -11.01
C MET A 28 3.07 -6.71 -10.46
N LEU A 29 2.26 -5.68 -10.19
CA LEU A 29 0.89 -5.86 -9.69
C LEU A 29 -0.05 -6.44 -10.74
N GLU A 30 0.16 -6.16 -12.03
CA GLU A 30 -0.60 -6.77 -13.12
C GLU A 30 -0.37 -8.28 -13.20
N LYS A 31 0.84 -8.75 -12.90
CA LYS A 31 1.16 -10.19 -12.77
C LYS A 31 0.58 -10.82 -11.49
N LEU A 32 0.11 -10.01 -10.53
CA LEU A 32 -0.40 -10.45 -9.23
C LEU A 32 -1.82 -9.88 -8.96
N PRO A 33 -2.84 -10.33 -9.70
CA PRO A 33 -4.18 -9.73 -9.65
C PRO A 33 -4.83 -9.79 -8.25
N ALA A 34 -4.59 -10.86 -7.50
CA ALA A 34 -5.09 -10.99 -6.13
C ALA A 34 -4.46 -9.95 -5.19
N VAL A 35 -3.13 -9.76 -5.27
CA VAL A 35 -2.40 -8.75 -4.49
C VAL A 35 -2.85 -7.35 -4.87
N LYS A 36 -2.96 -7.06 -6.17
CA LYS A 36 -3.47 -5.77 -6.68
C LYS A 36 -4.85 -5.46 -6.10
N LYS A 37 -5.79 -6.40 -6.19
CA LYS A 37 -7.15 -6.23 -5.63
C LYS A 37 -7.11 -6.01 -4.12
N TYR A 38 -6.28 -6.75 -3.40
CA TYR A 38 -6.14 -6.65 -1.95
C TYR A 38 -5.64 -5.27 -1.51
N ILE A 39 -4.55 -4.79 -2.11
CA ILE A 39 -3.98 -3.45 -1.82
C ILE A 39 -4.96 -2.35 -2.23
N SER A 40 -5.58 -2.44 -3.40
CA SER A 40 -6.58 -1.47 -3.84
C SER A 40 -7.71 -1.34 -2.83
N ASN A 41 -8.21 -2.45 -2.31
CA ASN A 41 -9.27 -2.43 -1.30
C ASN A 41 -8.86 -1.77 0.01
N ILE A 42 -7.61 -1.95 0.46
CA ILE A 42 -7.09 -1.32 1.67
C ILE A 42 -6.92 0.19 1.47
N LEU A 43 -6.40 0.59 0.30
CA LEU A 43 -5.98 1.96 0.02
C LEU A 43 -7.04 2.85 -0.67
N LYS A 44 -8.20 2.29 -1.05
CA LYS A 44 -9.22 2.95 -1.88
C LYS A 44 -9.69 4.34 -1.41
N SER A 45 -9.68 4.61 -0.10
CA SER A 45 -10.41 5.76 0.46
C SER A 45 -9.59 7.05 0.57
N HIS A 46 -8.28 7.04 0.32
CA HIS A 46 -7.43 8.21 0.58
C HIS A 46 -6.34 8.42 -0.47
N ARG A 47 -5.79 9.64 -0.48
CA ARG A 47 -4.58 10.01 -1.22
C ARG A 47 -3.39 10.04 -0.27
N TYR A 48 -2.27 9.47 -0.69
CA TYR A 48 -1.06 9.28 0.11
C TYR A 48 0.14 9.94 -0.53
N SER A 49 1.17 10.24 0.26
CA SER A 49 2.37 10.80 -0.33
C SER A 49 3.06 9.78 -1.22
N LYS A 50 3.74 10.24 -2.27
CA LYS A 50 4.52 9.35 -3.14
C LYS A 50 5.55 8.53 -2.34
N THR A 51 6.17 9.13 -1.33
CA THR A 51 7.13 8.46 -0.44
C THR A 51 6.52 7.30 0.34
N ASP A 52 5.25 7.40 0.74
CA ASP A 52 4.58 6.29 1.43
C ASP A 52 4.42 5.09 0.49
N PHE A 53 4.02 5.33 -0.76
CA PHE A 53 3.98 4.27 -1.77
C PHE A 53 5.36 3.71 -2.07
N THR A 54 6.39 4.54 -2.17
CA THR A 54 7.78 4.08 -2.33
C THR A 54 8.20 3.17 -1.18
N PHE A 55 7.75 3.44 0.04
CA PHE A 55 8.00 2.58 1.19
C PHE A 55 7.22 1.25 1.11
N LEU A 56 5.92 1.30 0.76
CA LEU A 56 5.11 0.09 0.60
C LEU A 56 5.66 -0.82 -0.51
N PHE A 57 6.05 -0.26 -1.64
CA PHE A 57 6.63 -0.98 -2.77
C PHE A 57 8.16 -0.97 -2.76
N ALA A 58 8.76 -0.79 -1.59
CA ALA A 58 10.21 -0.82 -1.46
C ALA A 58 10.73 -2.19 -1.90
N LYS A 59 11.83 -2.16 -2.66
CA LYS A 59 12.48 -3.33 -3.20
C LYS A 59 13.83 -3.50 -2.50
N THR A 60 14.09 -4.69 -1.98
CA THR A 60 15.40 -5.07 -1.42
C THR A 60 15.99 -6.13 -2.33
N GLY A 61 17.02 -5.76 -3.11
CA GLY A 61 17.51 -6.61 -4.21
C GLY A 61 16.43 -6.80 -5.28
N ASN A 62 15.98 -8.04 -5.48
CA ASN A 62 14.92 -8.39 -6.42
C ASN A 62 13.55 -8.63 -5.77
N THR A 63 13.45 -8.43 -4.45
CA THR A 63 12.28 -8.83 -3.67
C THR A 63 11.47 -7.61 -3.23
N TYR A 64 10.15 -7.70 -3.41
CA TYR A 64 9.18 -6.77 -2.84
C TYR A 64 8.66 -7.33 -1.52
N THR A 65 9.38 -7.14 -0.43
CA THR A 65 9.12 -7.82 0.86
C THR A 65 7.67 -7.63 1.35
N ASN A 66 7.12 -6.42 1.28
CA ASN A 66 5.74 -6.15 1.65
C ASN A 66 4.72 -6.88 0.75
N ILE A 67 5.06 -7.09 -0.52
CA ILE A 67 4.21 -7.83 -1.46
C ILE A 67 4.24 -9.32 -1.13
N GLU A 68 5.39 -9.86 -0.72
CA GLU A 68 5.46 -11.25 -0.24
C GLU A 68 4.60 -11.45 1.02
N TYR A 69 4.63 -10.53 1.99
CA TYR A 69 3.74 -10.61 3.15
C TYR A 69 2.26 -10.59 2.75
N ILE A 70 1.87 -9.76 1.78
CA ILE A 70 0.50 -9.74 1.27
C ILE A 70 0.13 -11.06 0.58
N LYS A 71 1.03 -11.66 -0.21
CA LYS A 71 0.79 -12.98 -0.81
C LYS A 71 0.51 -14.02 0.26
N ILE A 72 1.32 -14.07 1.33
CA ILE A 72 1.10 -14.99 2.45
C ILE A 72 -0.27 -14.69 3.09
N LEU A 73 -0.63 -13.41 3.30
CA LEU A 73 -1.96 -13.01 3.84
C LEU A 73 -3.13 -13.55 3.03
N ILE A 74 -3.02 -13.47 1.70
CA ILE A 74 -4.03 -13.96 0.77
C ILE A 74 -4.06 -15.49 0.74
N GLN A 75 -2.91 -16.15 0.62
CA GLN A 75 -2.80 -17.60 0.46
C GLN A 75 -3.42 -18.38 1.62
N HIS A 76 -3.25 -17.89 2.84
CA HIS A 76 -3.82 -18.52 4.02
C HIS A 76 -5.23 -18.00 4.37
N GLY A 77 -5.84 -17.19 3.49
CA GLY A 77 -7.21 -16.67 3.65
C GLY A 77 -7.46 -15.86 4.94
N THR A 78 -6.41 -15.38 5.58
CA THR A 78 -6.45 -15.14 7.04
C THR A 78 -7.07 -13.81 7.42
N ILE A 79 -6.86 -12.77 6.59
CA ILE A 79 -7.38 -11.43 6.89
C ILE A 79 -7.89 -10.79 5.60
N SER A 80 -9.17 -10.42 5.59
CA SER A 80 -9.75 -9.69 4.48
C SER A 80 -9.20 -8.25 4.40
N ALA A 81 -9.11 -7.72 3.18
CA ALA A 81 -8.68 -6.34 2.97
C ALA A 81 -9.56 -5.31 3.72
N SER A 82 -10.85 -5.59 3.91
CA SER A 82 -11.77 -4.73 4.66
C SER A 82 -11.40 -4.64 6.13
N ASN A 83 -10.96 -5.75 6.74
CA ASN A 83 -10.58 -5.79 8.15
C ASN A 83 -9.29 -4.99 8.37
N ILE A 84 -8.29 -5.14 7.50
CA ILE A 84 -7.09 -4.30 7.54
C ILE A 84 -7.43 -2.83 7.32
N SER A 85 -8.25 -2.53 6.30
CA SER A 85 -8.67 -1.15 6.03
C SER A 85 -9.35 -0.51 7.25
N SER A 86 -10.22 -1.27 7.93
CA SER A 86 -10.91 -0.82 9.15
C SER A 86 -9.92 -0.58 10.30
N LEU A 87 -8.99 -1.52 10.54
CA LEU A 87 -7.94 -1.37 11.54
C LEU A 87 -7.12 -0.10 11.30
N LEU A 88 -6.69 0.14 10.05
CA LEU A 88 -5.91 1.32 9.70
C LEU A 88 -6.72 2.62 9.83
N HIS A 89 -8.03 2.58 9.59
CA HIS A 89 -8.90 3.75 9.76
C HIS A 89 -8.96 4.22 11.22
N HIS A 90 -8.96 3.29 12.17
CA HIS A 90 -8.90 3.62 13.60
C HIS A 90 -7.50 4.10 14.03
N HIS A 91 -6.44 3.70 13.33
CA HIS A 91 -5.07 4.08 13.59
C HIS A 91 -4.60 5.22 12.66
N THR A 92 -5.12 6.44 12.80
CA THR A 92 -4.67 7.68 12.09
C THR A 92 -4.66 7.64 10.54
N ILE A 93 -4.65 8.81 9.90
CA ILE A 93 -4.86 9.00 8.44
C ILE A 93 -3.69 8.49 7.55
N ALA A 94 -2.60 7.95 8.12
CA ALA A 94 -1.38 7.54 7.39
C ALA A 94 -1.37 6.05 6.96
N THR A 95 -2.44 5.58 6.32
CA THR A 95 -2.72 4.17 5.99
C THR A 95 -1.58 3.41 5.32
N VAL A 96 -0.88 3.97 4.32
CA VAL A 96 0.13 3.22 3.53
C VAL A 96 1.37 2.85 4.37
N LYS A 97 1.89 3.81 5.15
CA LYS A 97 3.03 3.55 6.04
C LYS A 97 2.67 2.53 7.12
N ILE A 98 1.49 2.70 7.73
CA ILE A 98 1.03 1.80 8.78
C ILE A 98 0.77 0.41 8.22
N LEU A 99 0.21 0.30 7.01
CA LEU A 99 0.07 -0.97 6.30
C LEU A 99 1.42 -1.67 6.19
N ALA A 100 2.44 -1.00 5.63
CA ALA A 100 3.77 -1.57 5.48
C ALA A 100 4.40 -2.02 6.83
N LEU A 101 4.14 -1.30 7.93
CA LEU A 101 4.61 -1.68 9.26
C LEU A 101 3.85 -2.85 9.90
N LEU A 102 2.57 -3.03 9.56
CA LEU A 102 1.73 -4.09 10.12
C LEU A 102 1.83 -5.41 9.35
N LEU A 103 2.08 -5.36 8.05
CA LEU A 103 2.16 -6.56 7.20
C LEU A 103 3.07 -7.69 7.75
N PRO A 104 4.29 -7.42 8.25
CA PRO A 104 5.13 -8.46 8.84
C PRO A 104 4.50 -9.09 10.08
N LYS A 105 3.96 -8.28 10.99
CA LYS A 105 3.33 -8.75 12.24
C LYS A 105 2.12 -9.65 11.97
N LEU A 106 1.30 -9.25 11.00
CA LEU A 106 0.13 -10.03 10.57
C LEU A 106 0.55 -11.32 9.86
N ALA A 107 1.71 -11.34 9.21
CA ALA A 107 2.26 -12.57 8.63
C ALA A 107 2.82 -13.51 9.70
N ASP A 108 3.65 -13.01 10.61
CA ASP A 108 4.35 -13.80 11.63
C ASP A 108 3.39 -14.44 12.64
N SER A 109 2.33 -13.72 13.05
CA SER A 109 1.31 -14.27 13.97
C SER A 109 0.67 -15.57 13.48
N ARG A 110 0.75 -15.87 12.19
CA ARG A 110 0.15 -17.05 11.56
C ARG A 110 1.09 -18.26 11.49
N VAL A 111 2.37 -18.08 11.77
CA VAL A 111 3.32 -19.20 11.89
C VAL A 111 3.20 -19.89 13.26
N ASN A 112 2.58 -19.21 14.24
CA ASN A 112 2.38 -19.71 15.60
C ASN A 112 0.92 -20.11 15.91
N SER A 113 0.06 -20.26 14.88
CA SER A 113 -1.37 -20.64 15.03
C SER A 113 -1.61 -22.10 14.68
#